data_AF-A0A358WC30-F1
#
_entry.id   AF-A0A358WC30-F1
#
_cell.length_a   1.000
_cell.length_b   1.000
_cell.length_c   1.000
_cell.angle_alpha   90.00
_cell.angle_beta   90.00
_cell.angle_gamma   90.00
#
_symmetry.space_group_name_H-M   'P 1'
#
loop_
_entity.id
_entity.type
_entity.pdbx_description
1 polymer ?
#
loop_
_entity_poly.entity_id
_entity_poly.type
_entity_poly.pdbx_seq_one_letter_code
_entity_poly.pdbx_strand_id
1 'polypeptide(L)'
;MKMKRFIGAAAAMAVAGTLTVGAAAETYNAYIGFQTTPYSFRNSFDDATYGKDVADGKYFNSVIVWGGNDPETFPQYEDKFDDDMPDGSGGYVIPATYTDVKIDKDGTYKVGITDFDWALDGSSAFNLLFVSTDIPFDKDAGEDGASIAKFSDCKIIVDGTVTSEVADPIIDTEDGKKSGHTKVLFANIWNKDLESYAGAYPTKSLEIEFTVSGLGGGEEDTTAPADTDAPATDAPTTGDSTKPSTNTGVEGIAVVAGVAVLAAGAVVVAKKRK
;
A
#
# COMPACT_ATOMS: atom_id res chain seq x y z
N MET A 1 46.46 48.20 -54.32
CA MET A 1 45.53 48.65 -53.27
C MET A 1 44.63 47.46 -52.91
N LYS A 2 44.74 46.94 -51.69
CA LYS A 2 44.02 45.75 -51.20
C LYS A 2 42.57 46.12 -50.86
N MET A 3 41.58 45.43 -51.41
CA MET A 3 40.19 45.48 -50.93
C MET A 3 39.83 44.17 -50.24
N LYS A 4 39.57 44.30 -48.92
CA LYS A 4 38.93 43.31 -48.06
C LYS A 4 37.45 43.21 -48.44
N ARG A 5 36.89 42.01 -48.50
CA ARG A 5 35.48 41.77 -48.17
C ARG A 5 35.40 40.48 -47.35
N PHE A 6 34.85 40.64 -46.15
CA PHE A 6 34.71 39.64 -45.11
C PHE A 6 33.65 38.61 -45.49
N ILE A 7 33.98 37.33 -45.37
CA ILE A 7 33.01 36.23 -45.35
C ILE A 7 32.59 36.08 -43.88
N GLY A 8 31.37 36.50 -43.56
CA GLY A 8 30.76 36.23 -42.27
C GLY A 8 30.17 34.82 -42.28
N ALA A 9 30.80 33.90 -41.56
CA ALA A 9 30.21 32.60 -41.25
C ALA A 9 29.20 32.78 -40.10
N ALA A 10 27.92 32.55 -40.36
CA ALA A 10 26.93 32.40 -39.32
C ALA A 10 27.02 30.95 -38.79
N ALA A 11 27.62 30.76 -37.63
CA ALA A 11 27.54 29.52 -36.88
C ALA A 11 26.17 29.46 -36.20
N ALA A 12 25.28 28.59 -36.68
CA ALA A 12 24.07 28.22 -35.96
C ALA A 12 24.45 27.25 -34.86
N MET A 13 24.45 27.70 -33.60
CA MET A 13 24.47 26.79 -32.45
C MET A 13 23.09 26.13 -32.33
N ALA A 14 23.02 24.84 -32.64
CA ALA A 14 21.90 24.01 -32.24
C ALA A 14 22.07 23.67 -30.76
N VAL A 15 21.25 24.29 -29.90
CA VAL A 15 21.09 23.86 -28.52
C VAL A 15 20.14 22.67 -28.54
N ALA A 16 20.67 21.47 -28.40
CA ALA A 16 19.88 20.28 -28.12
C ALA A 16 19.39 20.40 -26.67
N GLY A 17 18.21 20.99 -26.48
CA GLY A 17 17.50 20.88 -25.21
C GLY A 17 16.95 19.47 -25.09
N THR A 18 17.62 18.60 -24.33
CA THR A 18 16.97 17.41 -23.79
C THR A 18 15.88 17.88 -22.84
N LEU A 19 14.64 17.89 -23.33
CA LEU A 19 13.46 17.92 -22.47
C LEU A 19 13.39 16.55 -21.78
N THR A 20 14.04 16.43 -20.63
CA THR A 20 13.65 15.44 -19.64
C THR A 20 12.28 15.84 -19.14
N VAL A 21 11.24 15.34 -19.82
CA VAL A 21 9.91 15.27 -19.24
C VAL A 21 10.05 14.27 -18.10
N GLY A 22 10.16 14.78 -16.86
CA GLY A 22 10.01 13.92 -15.69
C GLY A 22 8.66 13.25 -15.81
N ALA A 23 8.63 11.92 -15.96
CA ALA A 23 7.41 11.16 -15.83
C ALA A 23 6.82 11.53 -14.46
N ALA A 24 5.57 12.01 -14.44
CA ALA A 24 4.89 12.20 -13.17
C ALA A 24 4.89 10.85 -12.45
N ALA A 25 5.29 10.81 -11.18
CA ALA A 25 5.18 9.59 -10.39
C ALA A 25 3.72 9.13 -10.45
N GLU A 26 3.47 7.96 -11.05
CA GLU A 26 2.15 7.37 -11.06
C GLU A 26 1.78 7.07 -9.61
N THR A 27 0.62 7.58 -9.17
CA THR A 27 0.11 7.29 -7.84
C THR A 27 -0.94 6.21 -7.96
N TYR A 28 -0.70 5.10 -7.28
CA TYR A 28 -1.62 3.97 -7.19
C TYR A 28 -2.38 4.01 -5.86
N ASN A 29 -3.37 3.13 -5.72
CA ASN A 29 -4.19 2.96 -4.54
C ASN A 29 -4.26 1.47 -4.19
N ALA A 30 -4.38 1.19 -2.90
CA ALA A 30 -4.61 -0.14 -2.39
C ALA A 30 -5.76 -0.16 -1.37
N TYR A 31 -6.50 -1.26 -1.42
CA TYR A 31 -7.75 -1.47 -0.69
C TYR A 31 -7.73 -2.87 -0.07
N ILE A 32 -8.24 -3.00 1.16
CA ILE A 32 -8.51 -4.32 1.73
C ILE A 32 -9.77 -4.92 1.09
N GLY A 33 -9.70 -6.20 0.73
CA GLY A 33 -10.86 -6.99 0.31
C GLY A 33 -10.91 -8.31 1.06
N PHE A 34 -12.13 -8.78 1.33
CA PHE A 34 -12.36 -10.03 2.05
C PHE A 34 -13.71 -10.62 1.71
N GLN A 35 -13.86 -11.90 1.95
CA GLN A 35 -15.13 -12.61 1.96
C GLN A 35 -15.13 -13.61 3.12
N THR A 36 -16.11 -13.51 4.00
CA THR A 36 -16.33 -14.47 5.09
C THR A 36 -16.94 -15.77 4.56
N THR A 37 -16.91 -16.83 5.37
CA THR A 37 -17.56 -18.11 5.01
C THR A 37 -19.06 -17.98 4.64
N PRO A 38 -19.87 -17.16 5.34
CA PRO A 38 -21.25 -16.83 4.97
C PRO A 38 -21.40 -15.78 3.85
N TYR A 39 -20.31 -15.43 3.15
CA TYR A 39 -20.31 -14.46 2.06
C TYR A 39 -20.66 -13.03 2.46
N SER A 40 -20.22 -12.57 3.64
CA SER A 40 -20.10 -11.13 3.89
C SER A 40 -18.80 -10.62 3.30
N PHE A 41 -18.79 -9.47 2.61
CA PHE A 41 -17.61 -9.05 1.85
C PHE A 41 -17.47 -7.55 1.62
N ARG A 42 -16.23 -7.17 1.28
CA ARG A 42 -15.88 -6.04 0.41
C ARG A 42 -15.11 -6.61 -0.79
N ASN A 43 -15.57 -6.32 -1.99
CA ASN A 43 -15.01 -6.88 -3.22
C ASN A 43 -13.80 -6.05 -3.74
N SER A 44 -13.20 -6.45 -4.87
CA SER A 44 -12.18 -5.67 -5.56
C SER A 44 -12.67 -4.25 -5.92
N PHE A 45 -11.73 -3.30 -5.98
CA PHE A 45 -12.04 -1.91 -6.28
C PHE A 45 -12.65 -1.72 -7.68
N ASP A 46 -12.25 -2.54 -8.64
CA ASP A 46 -12.64 -2.49 -10.05
C ASP A 46 -13.79 -3.45 -10.39
N ASP A 47 -14.38 -4.11 -9.39
CA ASP A 47 -15.51 -5.00 -9.62
C ASP A 47 -16.68 -4.24 -10.26
N ALA A 48 -17.23 -4.80 -11.35
CA ALA A 48 -18.28 -4.14 -12.13
C ALA A 48 -19.62 -3.98 -11.38
N THR A 49 -19.82 -4.71 -10.29
CA THR A 49 -21.07 -4.79 -9.53
C THR A 49 -20.97 -4.10 -8.18
N TYR A 50 -19.83 -4.24 -7.52
CA TYR A 50 -19.61 -3.82 -6.12
C TYR A 50 -18.36 -2.95 -5.94
N GLY A 51 -17.67 -2.60 -7.03
CA GLY A 51 -16.44 -1.80 -6.99
C GLY A 51 -16.66 -0.34 -6.62
N LYS A 52 -15.55 0.38 -6.43
CA LYS A 52 -15.52 1.74 -5.88
C LYS A 52 -16.30 2.76 -6.71
N ASP A 53 -16.40 2.53 -8.02
CA ASP A 53 -17.05 3.43 -8.97
C ASP A 53 -18.52 3.03 -9.23
N VAL A 54 -19.02 1.97 -8.59
CA VAL A 54 -20.42 1.52 -8.71
C VAL A 54 -21.27 2.19 -7.64
N ALA A 55 -22.43 2.73 -8.05
CA ALA A 55 -23.41 3.37 -7.17
C ALA A 55 -22.75 4.39 -6.21
N ASP A 56 -21.86 5.23 -6.75
CA ASP A 56 -21.07 6.24 -6.00
C ASP A 56 -20.30 5.63 -4.81
N GLY A 57 -19.88 4.37 -4.94
CA GLY A 57 -19.13 3.62 -3.93
C GLY A 57 -19.98 3.12 -2.76
N LYS A 58 -21.32 3.16 -2.84
CA LYS A 58 -22.24 2.69 -1.78
C LYS A 58 -21.83 1.32 -1.25
N TYR A 59 -21.63 0.37 -2.16
CA TYR A 59 -21.30 -1.01 -1.84
C TYR A 59 -19.85 -1.18 -1.39
N PHE A 60 -18.92 -0.52 -2.09
CA PHE A 60 -17.49 -0.65 -1.82
C PHE A 60 -17.06 -0.03 -0.49
N ASN A 61 -17.76 1.02 -0.03
CA ASN A 61 -17.49 1.69 1.24
C ASN A 61 -18.29 1.07 2.41
N SER A 62 -18.87 -0.11 2.20
CA SER A 62 -19.65 -0.85 3.18
C SER A 62 -19.22 -2.32 3.18
N VAL A 63 -19.62 -3.05 4.21
CA VAL A 63 -19.64 -4.52 4.18
C VAL A 63 -21.00 -4.96 3.68
N ILE A 64 -21.02 -5.74 2.60
CA ILE A 64 -22.21 -6.43 2.14
C ILE A 64 -22.35 -7.70 2.96
N VAL A 65 -23.51 -7.93 3.56
CA VAL A 65 -23.81 -9.12 4.36
C VAL A 65 -24.87 -9.94 3.64
N TRP A 66 -24.44 -11.02 2.98
CA TRP A 66 -25.31 -11.87 2.17
C TRP A 66 -26.00 -12.97 2.98
N GLY A 67 -25.47 -13.31 4.16
CA GLY A 67 -26.04 -14.30 5.08
C GLY A 67 -27.38 -13.89 5.71
N GLY A 68 -27.89 -12.70 5.42
CA GLY A 68 -29.13 -12.15 5.97
C GLY A 68 -30.07 -11.62 4.89
N ASN A 69 -30.49 -12.46 3.94
CA ASN A 69 -31.46 -12.09 2.88
C ASN A 69 -32.89 -11.85 3.40
N ASP A 70 -33.03 -11.62 4.71
CA ASP A 70 -34.27 -11.33 5.41
C ASP A 70 -34.00 -10.13 6.37
N PRO A 71 -34.76 -9.03 6.25
CA PRO A 71 -34.62 -7.84 7.09
C PRO A 71 -34.88 -8.09 8.59
N GLU A 72 -35.45 -9.25 8.96
CA GLU A 72 -35.63 -9.65 10.36
C GLU A 72 -34.40 -10.39 10.93
N THR A 73 -33.41 -10.74 10.09
CA THR A 73 -32.20 -11.49 10.52
C THR A 73 -31.34 -10.66 11.47
N PHE A 74 -31.14 -9.38 11.15
CA PHE A 74 -30.33 -8.44 11.92
C PHE A 74 -31.15 -7.19 12.22
N PRO A 75 -32.10 -7.24 13.16
CA PRO A 75 -33.04 -6.14 13.42
C PRO A 75 -32.33 -4.85 13.88
N GLN A 76 -31.11 -4.96 14.41
CA GLN A 76 -30.27 -3.81 14.74
C GLN A 76 -29.74 -3.05 13.52
N TYR A 77 -29.82 -3.63 12.32
CA TYR A 77 -29.38 -3.08 11.04
C TYR A 77 -30.52 -2.99 10.02
N GLU A 78 -31.78 -3.04 10.44
CA GLU A 78 -32.95 -2.97 9.54
C GLU A 78 -32.88 -1.75 8.59
N ASP A 79 -32.39 -0.61 9.07
CA ASP A 79 -32.22 0.62 8.28
C ASP A 79 -31.05 0.55 7.26
N LYS A 80 -30.27 -0.53 7.28
CA LYS A 80 -29.17 -0.84 6.36
C LYS A 80 -29.52 -1.94 5.37
N PHE A 81 -30.74 -2.46 5.40
CA PHE A 81 -31.20 -3.40 4.41
C PHE A 81 -31.43 -2.70 3.06
N ASP A 82 -30.88 -3.27 2.00
CA ASP A 82 -31.05 -2.84 0.62
C ASP A 82 -31.88 -3.91 -0.10
N ASP A 83 -33.14 -3.61 -0.38
CA ASP A 83 -34.05 -4.49 -1.13
C ASP A 83 -33.69 -4.58 -2.63
N ASP A 84 -32.88 -3.63 -3.12
CA ASP A 84 -32.53 -3.46 -4.52
C ASP A 84 -31.03 -3.71 -4.75
N MET A 85 -30.48 -4.80 -4.21
CA MET A 85 -29.08 -5.16 -4.47
C MET A 85 -28.85 -5.41 -5.97
N PRO A 86 -27.62 -5.23 -6.48
CA PRO A 86 -27.31 -5.37 -7.91
C PRO A 86 -27.64 -6.73 -8.53
N ASP A 87 -27.66 -7.80 -7.73
CA ASP A 87 -28.03 -9.16 -8.16
C ASP A 87 -29.55 -9.43 -8.08
N GLY A 88 -30.35 -8.42 -7.69
CA GLY A 88 -31.79 -8.51 -7.50
C GLY A 88 -32.20 -9.20 -6.19
N SER A 89 -31.25 -9.51 -5.31
CA SER A 89 -31.53 -9.97 -3.95
C SER A 89 -31.74 -8.80 -2.98
N GLY A 90 -32.18 -9.11 -1.76
CA GLY A 90 -32.10 -8.20 -0.64
C GLY A 90 -30.91 -8.55 0.23
N GLY A 91 -30.21 -7.55 0.79
CA GLY A 91 -29.08 -7.79 1.68
C GLY A 91 -28.71 -6.55 2.49
N TYR A 92 -27.91 -6.72 3.54
CA TYR A 92 -27.47 -5.58 4.34
C TYR A 92 -26.22 -4.94 3.75
N VAL A 93 -26.24 -3.61 3.67
CA VAL A 93 -25.11 -2.76 3.25
C VAL A 93 -24.67 -1.96 4.48
N ILE A 94 -23.82 -2.57 5.30
CA ILE A 94 -23.44 -2.06 6.62
C ILE A 94 -22.20 -1.16 6.48
N PRO A 95 -22.28 0.13 6.82
CA PRO A 95 -21.12 1.01 6.77
C PRO A 95 -20.01 0.50 7.68
N ALA A 96 -18.77 0.57 7.20
CA ALA A 96 -17.57 0.28 7.98
C ALA A 96 -16.51 1.35 7.72
N THR A 97 -15.55 1.47 8.63
CA THR A 97 -14.44 2.40 8.48
C THR A 97 -13.30 1.69 7.78
N TYR A 98 -12.96 2.12 6.56
CA TYR A 98 -11.82 1.58 5.82
C TYR A 98 -10.60 2.49 5.90
N THR A 99 -9.43 1.86 6.05
CA THR A 99 -8.13 2.47 5.79
C THR A 99 -7.68 2.02 4.42
N ASP A 100 -7.87 2.86 3.42
CA ASP A 100 -7.32 2.69 2.07
C ASP A 100 -6.09 3.60 1.91
N VAL A 101 -5.14 3.22 1.07
CA VAL A 101 -3.83 3.87 1.01
C VAL A 101 -3.41 4.23 -0.41
N LYS A 102 -2.75 5.38 -0.54
CA LYS A 102 -2.06 5.78 -1.78
C LYS A 102 -0.63 5.28 -1.77
N ILE A 103 -0.22 4.72 -2.90
CA ILE A 103 1.13 4.21 -3.15
C ILE A 103 1.77 5.12 -4.20
N ASP A 104 2.70 5.96 -3.78
CA ASP A 104 3.38 6.92 -4.66
C ASP A 104 4.87 6.59 -4.89
N LYS A 105 5.39 5.58 -4.18
CA LYS A 105 6.77 5.09 -4.28
C LYS A 105 6.93 3.73 -3.62
N ASP A 106 8.15 3.20 -3.68
CA ASP A 106 8.55 2.02 -2.91
C ASP A 106 8.43 2.29 -1.40
N GLY A 107 7.89 1.35 -0.64
CA GLY A 107 7.70 1.51 0.80
C GLY A 107 6.73 0.52 1.41
N THR A 108 6.54 0.65 2.73
CA THR A 108 5.59 -0.17 3.50
C THR A 108 4.29 0.59 3.70
N TYR A 109 3.18 -0.08 3.38
CA TYR A 109 1.84 0.46 3.41
C TYR A 109 0.93 -0.44 4.23
N LYS A 110 -0.23 0.11 4.61
CA LYS A 110 -1.22 -0.62 5.38
C LYS A 110 -2.63 -0.30 4.89
N VAL A 111 -3.44 -1.33 4.71
CA VAL A 111 -4.88 -1.22 4.49
C VAL A 111 -5.62 -1.90 5.62
N GLY A 112 -6.89 -1.56 5.85
CA GLY A 112 -7.66 -2.19 6.91
C GLY A 112 -9.11 -1.78 7.00
N ILE A 113 -9.79 -2.38 7.97
CA ILE A 113 -11.18 -2.13 8.32
C ILE A 113 -11.31 -2.10 9.84
N THR A 114 -12.09 -1.14 10.34
CA THR A 114 -12.51 -1.02 11.74
C THR A 114 -14.02 -0.80 11.82
N ASP A 115 -14.57 -0.91 13.04
CA ASP A 115 -15.99 -0.64 13.34
C ASP A 115 -16.98 -1.57 12.62
N PHE A 116 -16.56 -2.78 12.27
CA PHE A 116 -17.42 -3.84 11.76
C PHE A 116 -17.63 -4.94 12.81
N ASP A 117 -18.88 -5.39 12.97
CA ASP A 117 -19.22 -6.51 13.84
C ASP A 117 -18.89 -7.83 13.16
N TRP A 118 -17.68 -8.31 13.37
CA TRP A 118 -17.18 -9.56 12.80
C TRP A 118 -17.91 -10.81 13.29
N ALA A 119 -18.68 -10.72 14.39
CA ALA A 119 -19.49 -11.84 14.86
C ALA A 119 -20.86 -11.93 14.16
N LEU A 120 -21.23 -10.92 13.36
CA LEU A 120 -22.59 -10.72 12.84
C LEU A 120 -23.12 -11.91 12.07
N ASP A 121 -22.34 -12.46 11.15
CA ASP A 121 -22.73 -13.58 10.30
C ASP A 121 -22.29 -14.95 10.88
N GLY A 122 -21.76 -14.96 12.10
CA GLY A 122 -21.27 -16.17 12.78
C GLY A 122 -20.03 -16.78 12.16
N SER A 123 -19.34 -16.06 11.26
CA SER A 123 -18.10 -16.52 10.66
C SER A 123 -16.94 -16.57 11.67
N SER A 124 -15.96 -17.41 11.34
CA SER A 124 -14.68 -17.51 12.05
C SER A 124 -13.51 -17.71 11.09
N ALA A 125 -13.74 -17.55 9.79
CA ALA A 125 -12.77 -17.78 8.74
C ALA A 125 -13.09 -16.99 7.47
N PHE A 126 -12.08 -16.83 6.62
CA PHE A 126 -12.22 -16.17 5.32
C PHE A 126 -12.27 -17.20 4.19
N ASN A 127 -13.23 -17.03 3.28
CA ASN A 127 -13.15 -17.63 1.95
C ASN A 127 -12.10 -16.89 1.10
N LEU A 128 -12.07 -15.55 1.22
CA LEU A 128 -11.12 -14.66 0.55
C LEU A 128 -10.57 -13.63 1.54
N LEU A 129 -9.27 -13.36 1.44
CA LEU A 129 -8.62 -12.21 2.06
C LEU A 129 -7.52 -11.74 1.11
N PHE A 130 -7.56 -10.46 0.74
CA PHE A 130 -6.67 -9.93 -0.29
C PHE A 130 -6.43 -8.42 -0.15
N VAL A 131 -5.38 -7.95 -0.81
CA VAL A 131 -5.17 -6.54 -1.12
C VAL A 131 -5.46 -6.34 -2.61
N SER A 132 -6.38 -5.44 -2.91
CA SER A 132 -6.76 -5.03 -4.26
C SER A 132 -6.06 -3.71 -4.60
N THR A 133 -5.40 -3.61 -5.74
CA THR A 133 -4.65 -2.40 -6.12
C THR A 133 -4.92 -2.00 -7.56
N ASP A 134 -4.84 -0.72 -7.88
CA ASP A 134 -4.84 -0.27 -9.28
C ASP A 134 -3.44 -0.32 -9.93
N ILE A 135 -2.45 -0.95 -9.27
CA ILE A 135 -1.12 -1.22 -9.84
C ILE A 135 -1.27 -2.15 -11.05
N PRO A 136 -0.75 -1.77 -12.23
CA PRO A 136 -0.86 -2.57 -13.44
C PRO A 136 -0.33 -3.99 -13.30
N PHE A 137 -1.08 -4.92 -13.88
CA PHE A 137 -0.64 -6.28 -14.15
C PHE A 137 -0.36 -6.41 -15.66
N ASP A 138 0.91 -6.61 -16.00
CA ASP A 138 1.37 -6.86 -17.36
C ASP A 138 0.97 -8.28 -17.77
N LYS A 139 -0.01 -8.37 -18.66
CA LYS A 139 -0.57 -9.64 -19.15
C LYS A 139 0.38 -10.37 -20.09
N ASP A 140 1.35 -9.66 -20.67
CA ASP A 140 2.29 -10.17 -21.66
C ASP A 140 3.65 -10.53 -21.04
N ALA A 141 3.85 -10.27 -19.74
CA ALA A 141 5.07 -10.60 -19.02
C ALA A 141 5.16 -12.11 -18.72
N GLY A 142 5.92 -12.83 -19.55
CA GLY A 142 6.07 -14.29 -19.39
C GLY A 142 4.81 -15.06 -19.78
N GLU A 143 4.72 -16.34 -19.37
CA GLU A 143 3.55 -17.18 -19.67
C GLU A 143 2.34 -16.84 -18.79
N ASP A 144 2.60 -16.37 -17.56
CA ASP A 144 1.58 -16.14 -16.54
C ASP A 144 1.23 -14.67 -16.30
N GLY A 145 1.89 -13.74 -17.00
CA GLY A 145 1.81 -12.32 -16.68
C GLY A 145 2.53 -11.99 -15.37
N ALA A 146 2.71 -10.70 -15.10
CA ALA A 146 3.34 -10.23 -13.87
C ALA A 146 2.82 -8.86 -13.45
N SER A 147 2.71 -8.63 -12.14
CA SER A 147 2.60 -7.28 -11.60
C SER A 147 3.84 -6.46 -11.97
N ILE A 148 3.67 -5.18 -12.27
CA ILE A 148 4.82 -4.26 -12.48
C ILE A 148 5.59 -3.96 -11.18
N ALA A 149 4.95 -4.21 -10.03
CA ALA A 149 5.54 -4.03 -8.71
C ALA A 149 5.67 -5.37 -7.97
N LYS A 150 6.63 -5.44 -7.05
CA LYS A 150 6.78 -6.58 -6.13
C LYS A 150 6.13 -6.26 -4.79
N PHE A 151 5.49 -7.26 -4.22
CA PHE A 151 4.93 -7.21 -2.87
C PHE A 151 5.72 -8.16 -1.98
N SER A 152 6.08 -7.73 -0.78
CA SER A 152 6.84 -8.52 0.18
C SER A 152 6.48 -8.16 1.63
N ASP A 153 7.05 -8.90 2.58
CA ASP A 153 7.05 -8.59 4.01
C ASP A 153 5.65 -8.29 4.57
N CYS A 154 4.67 -9.08 4.13
CA CYS A 154 3.28 -8.84 4.44
C CYS A 154 2.94 -9.34 5.84
N LYS A 155 2.10 -8.61 6.56
CA LYS A 155 1.59 -9.00 7.88
C LYS A 155 0.09 -8.84 7.94
N ILE A 156 -0.58 -9.87 8.42
CA ILE A 156 -1.99 -9.80 8.79
C ILE A 156 -2.05 -9.43 10.26
N ILE A 157 -2.74 -8.33 10.55
CA ILE A 157 -2.86 -7.76 11.88
C ILE A 157 -4.32 -7.82 12.28
N VAL A 158 -4.61 -8.57 13.33
CA VAL A 158 -5.95 -8.78 13.85
C VAL A 158 -6.02 -8.20 15.24
N ASP A 159 -6.96 -7.28 15.45
CA ASP A 159 -7.17 -6.59 16.72
C ASP A 159 -5.87 -6.00 17.31
N GLY A 160 -5.01 -5.48 16.44
CA GLY A 160 -3.71 -4.90 16.79
C GLY A 160 -2.56 -5.89 17.01
N THR A 161 -2.78 -7.19 16.79
CA THR A 161 -1.79 -8.25 16.94
C THR A 161 -1.43 -8.85 15.58
N VAL A 162 -0.14 -8.99 15.28
CA VAL A 162 0.32 -9.73 14.09
C VAL A 162 -0.03 -11.22 14.27
N THR A 163 -0.85 -11.76 13.36
CA THR A 163 -1.32 -13.15 13.40
C THR A 163 -0.73 -14.03 12.30
N SER A 164 -0.19 -13.42 11.25
CA SER A 164 0.46 -14.12 10.15
C SER A 164 1.47 -13.19 9.48
N GLU A 165 2.59 -13.76 9.06
CA GLU A 165 3.62 -13.09 8.27
C GLU A 165 3.82 -13.88 6.97
N VAL A 166 3.85 -13.18 5.85
CA VAL A 166 4.01 -13.76 4.51
C VAL A 166 5.10 -12.97 3.79
N ALA A 167 6.30 -13.56 3.70
CA ALA A 167 7.45 -12.90 3.08
C ALA A 167 7.23 -12.66 1.58
N ASP A 168 6.73 -13.68 0.88
CA ASP A 168 6.49 -13.67 -0.56
C ASP A 168 5.00 -14.04 -0.83
N PRO A 169 4.09 -13.05 -0.87
CA PRO A 169 2.68 -13.32 -1.07
C PRO A 169 2.37 -13.75 -2.52
N ILE A 170 1.30 -14.52 -2.69
CA ILE A 170 0.83 -14.94 -4.02
C ILE A 170 0.09 -13.78 -4.70
N ILE A 171 0.46 -13.49 -5.94
CA ILE A 171 -0.30 -12.62 -6.84
C ILE A 171 -1.38 -13.44 -7.55
N ASP A 172 -2.62 -12.94 -7.58
CA ASP A 172 -3.72 -13.57 -8.31
C ASP A 172 -3.56 -13.31 -9.81
N THR A 173 -2.84 -14.20 -10.50
CA THR A 173 -2.58 -14.06 -11.95
C THR A 173 -3.85 -14.28 -12.78
N GLU A 174 -4.81 -15.06 -12.30
CA GLU A 174 -6.10 -15.23 -12.98
C GLU A 174 -6.92 -13.94 -12.96
N ASP A 175 -6.98 -13.27 -11.82
CA ASP A 175 -7.62 -11.96 -11.69
C ASP A 175 -6.85 -10.91 -12.49
N GLY A 176 -5.52 -10.84 -12.36
CA GLY A 176 -4.68 -9.88 -13.08
C GLY A 176 -4.78 -9.99 -14.60
N LYS A 177 -4.93 -11.20 -15.15
CA LYS A 177 -5.21 -11.40 -16.58
C LYS A 177 -6.58 -10.85 -17.01
N LYS A 178 -7.58 -10.86 -16.12
CA LYS A 178 -8.93 -10.35 -16.39
C LYS A 178 -9.02 -8.83 -16.20
N SER A 179 -8.60 -8.33 -15.05
CA SER A 179 -8.69 -6.92 -14.66
C SER A 179 -7.60 -6.06 -15.30
N GLY A 180 -6.38 -6.59 -15.43
CA GLY A 180 -5.18 -5.79 -15.68
C GLY A 180 -4.63 -5.10 -14.44
N HIS A 181 -5.09 -5.49 -13.25
CA HIS A 181 -4.73 -4.91 -11.97
C HIS A 181 -4.14 -5.97 -11.04
N THR A 182 -3.27 -5.55 -10.14
CA THR A 182 -2.59 -6.46 -9.22
C THR A 182 -3.43 -6.71 -7.98
N LYS A 183 -3.68 -7.99 -7.70
CA LYS A 183 -4.34 -8.47 -6.48
C LYS A 183 -3.42 -9.43 -5.73
N VAL A 184 -3.24 -9.19 -4.44
CA VAL A 184 -2.36 -9.98 -3.56
C VAL A 184 -3.21 -10.84 -2.64
N LEU A 185 -2.98 -12.15 -2.59
CA LEU A 185 -3.81 -13.11 -1.86
C LEU A 185 -3.22 -13.53 -0.51
N PHE A 186 -4.09 -13.64 0.49
CA PHE A 186 -3.79 -14.11 1.85
C PHE A 186 -4.73 -15.21 2.34
N ALA A 187 -5.94 -15.28 1.78
CA ALA A 187 -6.81 -16.44 1.86
C ALA A 187 -7.57 -16.56 0.54
N ASN A 188 -7.69 -17.78 0.02
CA ASN A 188 -8.51 -18.10 -1.14
C ASN A 188 -8.76 -19.61 -1.17
N ILE A 189 -9.96 -20.03 -0.76
CA ILE A 189 -10.31 -21.46 -0.67
C ILE A 189 -10.36 -22.18 -2.02
N TRP A 190 -10.33 -21.44 -3.13
CA TRP A 190 -10.29 -21.98 -4.49
C TRP A 190 -8.87 -22.03 -5.06
N ASN A 191 -7.90 -21.39 -4.41
CA ASN A 191 -6.50 -21.45 -4.79
C ASN A 191 -5.80 -22.58 -4.00
N LYS A 192 -5.26 -23.57 -4.72
CA LYS A 192 -4.60 -24.74 -4.11
C LYS A 192 -3.14 -24.50 -3.74
N ASP A 193 -2.54 -23.47 -4.32
CA ASP A 193 -1.13 -23.11 -4.07
C ASP A 193 -1.02 -22.16 -2.87
N LEU A 194 -2.14 -21.58 -2.44
CA LEU A 194 -2.23 -20.74 -1.25
C LEU A 194 -2.60 -21.58 -0.03
N GLU A 195 -1.79 -21.48 1.02
CA GLU A 195 -2.12 -22.08 2.31
C GLU A 195 -3.36 -21.39 2.92
N SER A 196 -4.20 -22.16 3.60
CA SER A 196 -5.35 -21.59 4.30
C SER A 196 -4.87 -20.68 5.43
N TYR A 197 -5.43 -19.48 5.52
CA TYR A 197 -5.14 -18.56 6.63
C TYR A 197 -5.52 -19.21 7.97
N ALA A 198 -4.51 -19.39 8.83
CA ALA A 198 -4.65 -20.03 10.14
C ALA A 198 -4.51 -19.05 11.32
N GLY A 199 -4.44 -17.75 11.05
CA GLY A 199 -4.36 -16.72 12.10
C GLY A 199 -5.70 -16.48 12.79
N ALA A 200 -5.71 -15.60 13.79
CA ALA A 200 -6.94 -15.28 14.51
C ALA A 200 -7.99 -14.63 13.58
N TYR A 201 -9.27 -14.82 13.92
CA TYR A 201 -10.36 -14.12 13.27
C TYR A 201 -10.63 -12.79 14.00
N PRO A 202 -10.85 -11.68 13.29
CA PRO A 202 -11.06 -10.37 13.91
C PRO A 202 -12.31 -10.29 14.77
N THR A 203 -12.23 -9.46 15.81
CA THR A 203 -13.38 -9.07 16.64
C THR A 203 -13.63 -7.56 16.60
N LYS A 204 -12.65 -6.76 16.17
CA LYS A 204 -12.72 -5.29 16.11
C LYS A 204 -12.10 -4.73 14.84
N SER A 205 -10.93 -5.22 14.46
CA SER A 205 -10.16 -4.66 13.35
C SER A 205 -9.37 -5.73 12.61
N LEU A 206 -9.26 -5.54 11.29
CA LEU A 206 -8.40 -6.32 10.41
C LEU A 206 -7.57 -5.36 9.58
N GLU A 207 -6.26 -5.54 9.59
CA GLU A 207 -5.33 -4.78 8.77
C GLU A 207 -4.36 -5.72 8.04
N ILE A 208 -3.87 -5.27 6.88
CA ILE A 208 -2.81 -5.91 6.13
C ILE A 208 -1.72 -4.87 5.91
N GLU A 209 -0.54 -5.11 6.49
CA GLU A 209 0.69 -4.37 6.19
C GLU A 209 1.43 -5.10 5.06
N PHE A 210 2.00 -4.36 4.11
CA PHE A 210 2.74 -4.93 2.98
C PHE A 210 3.79 -3.94 2.46
N THR A 211 4.90 -4.45 1.93
CA THR A 211 5.93 -3.65 1.28
C THR A 211 5.78 -3.74 -0.23
N VAL A 212 5.84 -2.59 -0.90
CA VAL A 212 5.84 -2.47 -2.37
C VAL A 212 7.21 -2.00 -2.84
N SER A 213 7.74 -2.63 -3.89
CA SER A 213 8.98 -2.20 -4.55
C SER A 213 8.91 -2.31 -6.07
N GLY A 214 9.80 -1.60 -6.76
CA GLY A 214 9.93 -1.68 -8.23
C GLY A 214 9.06 -0.69 -9.00
N LEU A 215 8.47 0.31 -8.33
CA LEU A 215 7.62 1.33 -8.99
C LEU A 215 8.42 2.42 -9.72
N GLY A 216 9.76 2.33 -9.76
CA GLY A 216 10.60 3.24 -10.53
C GLY A 216 10.64 4.70 -10.05
N GLY A 217 10.11 4.98 -8.85
CA GLY A 217 10.03 6.32 -8.25
C GLY A 217 10.80 6.51 -6.94
N GLY A 218 11.49 5.49 -6.44
CA GLY A 218 12.49 5.67 -5.39
C GLY A 218 13.71 6.37 -5.99
N GLU A 219 14.34 7.31 -5.27
CA GLU A 219 15.65 7.80 -5.65
C GLU A 219 16.53 6.59 -6.00
N GLU A 220 17.05 6.52 -7.23
CA GLU A 220 18.26 5.76 -7.45
C GLU A 220 19.25 6.25 -6.41
N ASP A 221 19.85 5.33 -5.66
CA ASP A 221 20.94 5.55 -4.74
C ASP A 221 22.15 6.04 -5.57
N THR A 222 22.06 7.28 -6.06
CA THR A 222 23.05 7.96 -6.88
C THR A 222 24.02 8.62 -5.94
N THR A 223 25.02 7.87 -5.50
CA THR A 223 26.45 8.24 -5.55
C THR A 223 27.27 7.25 -4.72
N ALA A 224 27.78 6.21 -5.37
CA ALA A 224 29.14 5.80 -5.05
C ALA A 224 30.08 6.85 -5.67
N PRO A 225 30.91 7.58 -4.90
CA PRO A 225 31.91 8.44 -5.50
C PRO A 225 32.84 7.56 -6.35
N ALA A 226 32.99 7.93 -7.62
CA ALA A 226 34.01 7.34 -8.47
C ALA A 226 35.38 7.50 -7.78
N ASP A 227 36.02 6.37 -7.46
CA ASP A 227 37.42 6.33 -7.05
C ASP A 227 38.24 7.07 -8.12
N THR A 228 38.61 8.30 -7.79
CA THR A 228 39.54 9.08 -8.59
C THR A 228 40.92 8.76 -8.02
N ASP A 229 41.69 7.96 -8.75
CA ASP A 229 43.08 7.66 -8.44
C ASP A 229 43.86 8.96 -8.20
N ALA A 230 44.24 9.20 -6.94
CA ALA A 230 45.18 10.26 -6.57
C ALA A 230 46.62 9.75 -6.81
N PRO A 231 47.55 10.57 -7.34
CA PRO A 231 48.91 10.11 -7.58
C PRO A 231 49.65 9.88 -6.26
N ALA A 232 50.31 8.73 -6.16
CA ALA A 232 51.23 8.41 -5.07
C ALA A 232 52.32 9.50 -4.96
N THR A 233 52.52 10.03 -3.76
CA THR A 233 53.64 10.93 -3.45
C THR A 233 54.40 10.37 -2.24
N ASP A 234 55.69 10.18 -2.43
CA ASP A 234 56.64 9.56 -1.50
C ASP A 234 56.75 10.28 -0.14
N ALA A 235 56.92 9.48 0.91
CA ALA A 235 57.21 9.91 2.27
C ALA A 235 58.65 10.49 2.42
N PRO A 236 58.88 11.30 3.47
CA PRO A 236 59.91 10.90 4.42
C PRO A 236 59.49 11.00 5.89
N THR A 237 60.34 10.42 6.73
CA THR A 237 60.12 9.90 8.09
C THR A 237 60.33 10.88 9.25
N THR A 238 59.70 10.51 10.38
CA THR A 238 60.06 10.68 11.82
C THR A 238 59.79 12.00 12.55
N GLY A 239 59.02 11.90 13.65
CA GLY A 239 58.82 12.93 14.68
C GLY A 239 57.86 12.49 15.80
N ASP A 240 58.45 12.00 16.88
CA ASP A 240 57.99 11.43 18.17
C ASP A 240 56.70 11.91 18.90
N SER A 241 55.98 10.91 19.46
CA SER A 241 55.15 10.79 20.69
C SER A 241 54.20 11.89 21.23
N THR A 242 52.89 11.54 21.32
CA THR A 242 52.18 11.25 22.60
C THR A 242 50.75 10.72 22.37
N LYS A 243 50.43 9.54 22.93
CA LYS A 243 49.13 8.81 22.95
C LYS A 243 48.25 9.35 24.13
N PRO A 244 46.90 9.23 24.21
CA PRO A 244 46.08 8.15 23.66
C PRO A 244 44.80 8.42 22.86
N SER A 245 44.53 7.41 22.03
CA SER A 245 43.37 7.14 21.19
C SER A 245 42.15 6.69 22.00
N THR A 246 40.96 7.11 21.58
CA THR A 246 39.72 6.36 21.75
C THR A 246 38.95 6.34 20.43
N ASN A 247 38.99 5.19 19.76
CA ASN A 247 37.97 4.80 18.79
C ASN A 247 36.66 4.56 19.56
N THR A 248 35.56 5.09 19.05
CA THR A 248 34.26 4.41 19.05
C THR A 248 33.50 4.91 17.83
N GLY A 249 33.19 3.98 16.92
CA GLY A 249 32.32 4.24 15.78
C GLY A 249 30.93 4.64 16.25
N VAL A 250 30.25 5.45 15.45
CA VAL A 250 28.84 5.73 15.63
C VAL A 250 28.13 5.26 14.38
N GLU A 251 27.42 4.15 14.57
CA GLU A 251 26.35 3.65 13.72
C GLU A 251 25.28 4.74 13.61
N GLY A 252 25.01 5.19 12.40
CA GLY A 252 23.88 6.08 12.11
C GLY A 252 22.60 5.28 11.93
N ILE A 253 21.95 4.88 13.03
CA ILE A 253 20.54 4.45 12.99
C ILE A 253 19.69 5.71 13.17
N ALA A 254 19.07 6.18 12.08
CA ALA A 254 18.04 7.20 12.16
C ALA A 254 16.74 6.56 12.66
N VAL A 255 16.47 6.73 13.96
CA VAL A 255 15.15 6.50 14.56
C VAL A 255 14.20 7.60 14.08
N VAL A 256 13.19 7.25 13.29
CA VAL A 256 12.06 8.15 13.00
C VAL A 256 11.12 8.14 14.20
N ALA A 257 11.11 9.26 14.95
CA ALA A 257 10.20 9.49 16.04
C ALA A 257 8.80 9.85 15.49
N GLY A 258 7.82 8.98 15.75
CA GLY A 258 6.40 9.28 15.56
C GLY A 258 5.95 10.37 16.55
N VAL A 259 5.44 11.48 16.01
CA VAL A 259 4.86 12.57 16.80
C VAL A 259 3.44 12.16 17.21
N ALA A 260 3.25 11.86 18.50
CA ALA A 260 1.94 11.78 19.11
C ALA A 260 1.50 13.19 19.58
N VAL A 261 0.44 13.74 18.99
CA VAL A 261 -0.22 14.94 19.49
C VAL A 261 -1.29 14.51 20.51
N LEU A 262 -0.99 14.69 21.80
CA LEU A 262 -1.97 14.63 22.88
C LEU A 262 -2.48 16.04 23.16
N ALA A 263 -3.75 16.32 22.87
CA ALA A 263 -4.44 17.52 23.33
C ALA A 263 -5.16 17.23 24.65
N ALA A 264 -4.53 17.57 25.78
CA ALA A 264 -5.18 17.63 27.09
C ALA A 264 -5.61 19.08 27.37
N GLY A 265 -6.91 19.36 27.28
CA GLY A 265 -7.51 20.63 27.71
C GLY A 265 -8.09 20.52 29.12
N ALA A 266 -7.35 21.02 30.12
CA ALA A 266 -7.83 21.16 31.49
C ALA A 266 -8.73 22.40 31.63
N VAL A 267 -9.98 22.23 32.10
CA VAL A 267 -10.83 23.34 32.53
C VAL A 267 -10.59 23.60 34.01
N VAL A 268 -10.05 24.78 34.32
CA VAL A 268 -9.94 25.34 35.67
C VAL A 268 -11.29 25.97 36.03
N VAL A 269 -11.99 25.43 37.03
CA VAL A 269 -13.10 26.14 37.68
C VAL A 269 -12.58 26.80 38.96
N ALA A 270 -12.49 28.13 38.91
CA ALA A 270 -12.15 28.97 40.04
C ALA A 270 -13.34 29.08 41.02
N LYS A 271 -13.02 28.81 42.28
CA LYS A 271 -13.82 28.99 43.49
C LYS A 271 -14.35 30.44 43.62
N LYS A 272 -15.64 30.60 43.91
CA LYS A 272 -16.14 31.79 44.61
C LYS A 272 -16.98 31.37 45.81
N ARG A 273 -16.48 31.72 47.00
CA ARG A 273 -17.22 31.73 48.26
C ARG A 273 -18.23 32.88 48.25
N LYS A 274 -19.46 32.60 48.67
CA LYS A 274 -20.14 33.29 49.76
C LYS A 274 -21.06 32.29 50.45
#